data_AF-U2FHZ2-F1
#
_entry.id   AF-U2FHZ2-F1
#
_cell.length_a   1.000
_cell.length_b   1.000
_cell.length_c   1.000
_cell.angle_alpha   90.00
_cell.angle_beta   90.00
_cell.angle_gamma   90.00
#
_symmetry.space_group_name_H-M   'P 1'
#
loop_
_entity.id
_entity.type
_entity.pdbx_description
1 polymer ?
#
loop_
_entity_poly.entity_id
_entity_poly.type
_entity_poly.pdbx_seq_one_letter_code
_entity_poly.pdbx_strand_id
1 'polypeptide(L)'
;MRRKASDYISLTEVGERLEGIRLIFGLDLAEICELLETTKYFFNEVKRGRKLIPYEWVMRLSEKYNLNQNWIYQGEGEIFSKRRSDV
;
A
#
# COMPACT_ATOMS: atom_id res chain seq x y z
N MET A 1 -11.67 25.37 -11.90
CA MET A 1 -10.28 24.87 -11.83
C MET A 1 -10.28 23.38 -12.17
N ARG A 2 -9.47 22.94 -13.15
CA ARG A 2 -9.20 21.51 -13.34
C ARG A 2 -8.23 21.06 -12.26
N ARG A 3 -8.66 20.15 -11.40
CA ARG A 3 -7.81 19.53 -10.37
C ARG A 3 -6.68 18.74 -11.07
N LYS A 4 -5.45 18.90 -10.61
CA LYS A 4 -4.26 18.21 -11.12
C LYS A 4 -4.17 16.81 -10.51
N ALA A 5 -3.49 15.86 -11.16
CA ALA A 5 -3.34 14.50 -10.63
C ALA A 5 -2.67 14.47 -9.23
N SER A 6 -1.81 15.45 -8.94
CA SER A 6 -1.20 15.68 -7.62
C SER A 6 -2.20 16.04 -6.52
N ASP A 7 -3.39 16.54 -6.89
CA ASP A 7 -4.44 16.93 -5.94
C ASP A 7 -5.29 15.73 -5.49
N TYR A 8 -5.08 14.54 -6.09
CA TYR A 8 -5.88 13.34 -5.88
C TYR A 8 -5.11 12.17 -5.27
N ILE A 9 -3.79 12.26 -5.12
CA ILE A 9 -3.03 11.27 -4.35
C ILE A 9 -2.90 11.84 -2.94
N SER A 10 -4.04 11.94 -2.26
CA SER A 10 -4.00 11.91 -0.81
C SER A 10 -3.53 10.49 -0.46
N LEU A 11 -2.58 10.32 0.44
CA LEU A 11 -2.23 9.00 1.00
C LEU A 11 -2.79 8.91 2.41
N THR A 12 -3.96 9.51 2.61
CA THR A 12 -4.64 9.64 3.90
C THR A 12 -5.27 8.33 4.32
N GLU A 13 -5.82 7.58 3.37
CA GLU A 13 -6.46 6.32 3.64
C GLU A 13 -5.55 5.13 3.33
N VAL A 14 -5.78 4.02 4.03
CA VAL A 14 -5.05 2.76 3.83
C VAL A 14 -5.13 2.30 2.38
N GLY A 15 -6.29 2.46 1.74
CA GLY A 15 -6.49 2.07 0.34
C GLY A 15 -5.62 2.86 -0.64
N GLU A 16 -5.43 4.15 -0.38
CA GLU A 16 -4.55 5.02 -1.19
C GLU A 16 -3.09 4.62 -1.02
N ARG A 17 -2.66 4.29 0.21
CA ARG A 17 -1.31 3.77 0.48
C ARG A 17 -1.07 2.42 -0.14
N LEU A 18 -2.06 1.53 -0.12
CA LEU A 18 -1.98 0.23 -0.78
C LEU A 18 -1.81 0.37 -2.31
N GLU A 19 -2.55 1.30 -2.92
CA GLU A 19 -2.36 1.65 -4.33
C GLU A 19 -0.99 2.30 -4.58
N GLY A 20 -0.54 3.17 -3.68
CA GLY A 20 0.78 3.77 -3.71
C GLY A 20 1.89 2.72 -3.74
N ILE A 21 1.81 1.68 -2.89
CA ILE A 21 2.74 0.55 -2.88
C ILE A 21 2.75 -0.15 -4.24
N ARG A 22 1.56 -0.46 -4.79
CA ARG A 22 1.43 -1.09 -6.12
C ARG A 22 2.19 -0.30 -7.18
N LEU A 23 1.99 1.02 -7.19
CA LEU A 23 2.60 1.93 -8.15
C LEU A 23 4.11 2.12 -7.93
N ILE A 24 4.57 2.22 -6.69
CA ILE A 24 6.00 2.37 -6.33
C ILE A 24 6.82 1.19 -6.86
N PHE A 25 6.28 -0.03 -6.74
CA PHE A 25 6.96 -1.25 -7.22
C PHE A 25 6.62 -1.61 -8.67
N GLY A 26 5.89 -0.74 -9.38
CA GLY A 26 5.57 -0.95 -10.80
C GLY A 26 4.69 -2.18 -11.07
N LEU A 27 3.93 -2.64 -10.07
CA LEU A 27 3.11 -3.84 -10.18
C LEU A 27 1.80 -3.51 -10.91
N ASP A 28 1.37 -4.37 -11.81
CA ASP A 28 0.00 -4.35 -12.30
C ASP A 28 -0.98 -4.89 -11.23
N LEU A 29 -2.28 -4.85 -11.55
CA LEU A 29 -3.30 -5.30 -10.61
C LEU A 29 -3.29 -6.82 -10.38
N ALA A 30 -2.91 -7.62 -11.38
CA ALA A 30 -2.81 -9.07 -11.24
C ALA A 30 -1.61 -9.43 -10.36
N GLU A 31 -0.45 -8.82 -10.59
CA GLU A 31 0.78 -9.08 -9.85
C GLU A 31 0.65 -8.78 -8.36
N ILE A 32 0.02 -7.65 -7.98
CA ILE A 32 -0.21 -7.37 -6.56
C ILE A 32 -1.26 -8.31 -5.95
N CYS A 33 -2.26 -8.75 -6.73
CA CYS A 33 -3.24 -9.70 -6.22
C CYS A 33 -2.61 -11.08 -5.99
N GLU A 34 -1.72 -11.51 -6.89
CA GLU A 34 -0.96 -12.75 -6.74
C GLU A 34 -0.04 -12.68 -5.52
N LEU A 35 0.72 -11.59 -5.37
CA LEU A 35 1.57 -11.35 -4.19
C LEU A 35 0.80 -11.45 -2.86
N LEU A 36 -0.41 -10.89 -2.84
CA LEU A 36 -1.27 -10.81 -1.67
C LEU A 36 -2.21 -12.01 -1.52
N GLU A 37 -2.09 -13.02 -2.39
CA GLU A 37 -2.93 -14.21 -2.45
C GLU A 37 -4.43 -13.85 -2.37
N THR A 38 -4.85 -12.91 -3.22
CA THR A 38 -6.21 -12.37 -3.19
C THR A 38 -6.81 -12.21 -4.59
N THR A 39 -8.07 -11.81 -4.64
CA THR A 39 -8.78 -11.50 -5.88
C THR A 39 -8.75 -10.01 -6.17
N LYS A 40 -8.82 -9.63 -7.45
CA LYS A 40 -8.98 -8.24 -7.90
C LYS A 40 -10.20 -7.57 -7.26
N TYR A 41 -11.28 -8.32 -7.05
CA TYR A 41 -12.47 -7.82 -6.37
C TYR A 41 -12.15 -7.43 -4.92
N PHE A 42 -11.58 -8.35 -4.14
CA PHE A 42 -11.29 -8.09 -2.74
C PHE A 42 -10.24 -6.98 -2.56
N PHE A 43 -9.20 -6.94 -3.39
CA PHE A 43 -8.23 -5.84 -3.45
C PHE A 43 -8.93 -4.49 -3.66
N ASN A 44 -9.84 -4.38 -4.63
CA ASN A 44 -10.55 -3.13 -4.89
C ASN A 44 -11.52 -2.73 -3.77
N GLU A 45 -12.14 -3.68 -3.07
CA GLU A 45 -13.00 -3.35 -1.92
C GLU A 45 -12.17 -2.82 -0.74
N VAL A 46 -10.96 -3.36 -0.50
CA VAL A 46 -10.01 -2.78 0.47
C VAL A 46 -9.53 -1.41 0.01
N LYS A 47 -9.15 -1.27 -1.27
CA LYS A 47 -8.69 0.00 -1.85
C LYS A 47 -9.72 1.13 -1.72
N ARG A 48 -11.01 0.79 -1.78
CA ARG A 48 -12.13 1.73 -1.64
C ARG A 48 -12.58 1.96 -0.19
N GLY A 49 -11.88 1.39 0.80
CA GLY A 49 -12.25 1.50 2.21
C GLY A 49 -13.51 0.73 2.60
N ARG A 50 -14.03 -0.14 1.73
CA ARG A 50 -15.23 -0.96 2.01
C ARG A 50 -14.92 -2.22 2.82
N LYS A 51 -13.66 -2.65 2.80
CA LYS A 51 -13.14 -3.73 3.62
C LYS A 51 -11.85 -3.30 4.30
N LEU A 52 -11.61 -3.82 5.50
CA LEU A 52 -10.36 -3.62 6.21
C LEU A 52 -9.22 -4.33 5.47
N ILE A 53 -8.03 -3.75 5.54
CA ILE A 53 -6.81 -4.40 5.06
C ILE A 53 -6.50 -5.63 5.92
N PRO A 54 -6.26 -6.82 5.33
CA PRO A 54 -5.78 -7.97 6.08
C PRO A 54 -4.39 -7.72 6.64
N TYR A 55 -4.14 -8.15 7.89
CA TYR A 55 -2.82 -8.08 8.51
C TYR A 55 -1.75 -8.82 7.69
N GLU A 56 -2.12 -9.96 7.11
CA GLU A 56 -1.26 -10.78 6.24
C GLU A 56 -0.71 -9.99 5.05
N TRP A 57 -1.49 -9.06 4.49
CA TRP A 57 -1.00 -8.21 3.39
C TRP A 57 0.11 -7.28 3.87
N VAL A 58 -0.07 -6.69 5.04
CA VAL A 58 0.92 -5.77 5.61
C VAL A 58 2.22 -6.51 5.93
N MET A 59 2.13 -7.72 6.51
CA MET A 59 3.27 -8.60 6.74
C MET A 59 4.03 -8.88 5.45
N ARG A 60 3.35 -9.42 4.42
CA ARG A 60 3.98 -9.78 3.14
C ARG A 60 4.63 -8.60 2.44
N LEU A 61 3.95 -7.45 2.41
CA LEU A 61 4.48 -6.23 1.81
C LEU A 61 5.70 -5.71 2.59
N SER A 62 5.64 -5.76 3.92
CA SER A 62 6.74 -5.31 4.78
C SER A 62 7.96 -6.21 4.66
N GLU A 63 7.79 -7.53 4.67
CA GLU A 63 8.88 -8.49 4.55
C GLU A 63 9.52 -8.47 3.16
N LYS A 64 8.70 -8.42 2.10
CA LYS A 64 9.20 -8.44 0.72
C LYS A 64 9.91 -7.16 0.32
N TYR A 65 9.41 -6.01 0.77
CA TYR A 65 9.86 -4.71 0.29
C TYR A 65 10.46 -3.81 1.37
N ASN A 66 10.63 -4.31 2.59
CA ASN A 66 11.15 -3.56 3.74
C ASN A 66 10.33 -2.29 4.02
N LEU A 67 9.00 -2.41 3.94
CA LEU A 67 8.07 -1.31 4.21
C LEU A 67 7.83 -1.14 5.71
N ASN A 68 7.50 0.08 6.10
CA ASN A 68 7.11 0.43 7.46
C ASN A 68 5.60 0.15 7.66
N GLN A 69 5.28 -0.74 8.60
CA GLN A 69 3.89 -1.10 8.91
C GLN A 69 3.06 0.08 9.40
N ASN A 70 3.63 0.98 10.20
CA ASN A 70 2.94 2.19 10.69
C ASN A 70 2.61 3.11 9.53
N TRP A 71 3.50 3.22 8.55
CA TRP A 71 3.19 3.97 7.35
C TRP A 71 2.04 3.33 6.58
N ILE A 72 2.03 2.01 6.40
CA ILE A 72 0.92 1.31 5.69
C ILE A 72 -0.43 1.55 6.40
N TYR A 73 -0.48 1.40 7.73
CA TYR A 73 -1.72 1.54 8.48
C TYR A 73 -2.18 2.99 8.69
N GLN A 74 -1.25 3.89 9.00
CA GLN A 74 -1.56 5.21 9.55
C GLN A 74 -0.99 6.36 8.70
N GLY A 75 -0.11 6.07 7.75
CA GLY A 75 0.64 7.08 7.01
C GLY A 75 1.73 7.74 7.84
N GLU A 76 2.09 7.17 8.99
CA GLU A 76 3.06 7.74 9.93
C GLU A 76 4.47 7.21 9.70
N GLY A 77 5.43 8.14 9.67
CA GLY A 77 6.85 7.86 9.45
C GLY A 77 7.21 7.69 7.96
N GLU A 78 8.42 7.19 7.73
CA GLU A 78 8.92 6.93 6.38
C GLU A 78 8.26 5.69 5.77
N ILE A 79 8.13 5.66 4.43
CA ILE A 79 7.57 4.52 3.69
C ILE A 79 8.38 3.24 3.94
N PHE A 80 9.70 3.38 3.91
CA PHE A 80 10.64 2.28 4.07
C PHE A 80 11.18 2.24 5.50
N SER A 81 11.27 1.03 6.04
CA SER A 81 11.92 0.81 7.33
C SER A 81 13.43 1.03 7.18
N LYS A 82 14.07 1.68 8.16
CA LYS A 82 15.54 1.81 8.19
C LYS A 82 16.16 0.41 8.24
N ARG A 83 17.21 0.17 7.47
CA ARG A 83 17.96 -1.09 7.58
C ARG A 83 18.80 -1.04 8.85
N ARG A 84 19.13 -2.21 9.41
CA ARG A 84 20.02 -2.32 10.58
C ARG A 84 21.40 -1.70 10.36
N SER A 85 21.82 -1.50 9.12
CA SER A 85 23.07 -0.81 8.74
C SER A 85 22.99 0.72 8.83
N ASP A 86 21.79 1.28 8.97
CA ASP A 86 21.53 2.72 8.87
C ASP A 86 21.42 3.39 10.26
N VAL A 87 21.74 2.64 11.33
CA VAL A 87 21.67 3.06 12.75
C VAL A 87 23.04 2.89 13.39
#